data_AF-A0A9E3R3V4-F1
#
_entry.id   AF-A0A9E3R3V4-F1
#
_cell.length_a   1.000
_cell.length_b   1.000
_cell.length_c   1.000
_cell.angle_alpha   90.00
_cell.angle_beta   90.00
_cell.angle_gamma   90.00
#
_symmetry.space_group_name_H-M   'P 1'
#
loop_
_entity.id
_entity.type
_entity.pdbx_description
1 polymer ?
#
loop_
_entity_poly.entity_id
_entity_poly.type
_entity_poly.pdbx_seq_one_letter_code
_entity_poly.pdbx_strand_id
1 'polypeptide(L)'
;GGGSASGGGSASGGGSASGGGSASGGGSVSHQREQEPNNGVQAADVNALAIPGDVSGVIDPADDLDIFTVQLSAGDTWQWQLEAADGGLLAGHLGIAEHANKVPNLVARAAVGGAVTQEQFALSSGRYNVFVRDVRNVSAPSQHLGGPAYDYRLTVSRQAKTPSVLTLPANLTATLPSRTAQALYSFTTTTSSMVVISVKAQNKAPASDLDARLSLFDANAKLWLKTNDDQVLGSNSDPLIQGTLPAGTYVIVLDNVSPTAADLSYELHVTSS
;
A
#
# COMPACT_ATOMS: atom_id res chain seq x y z
N GLY A 1 -11.46 -53.28 59.53
CA GLY A 1 -11.52 -53.07 58.07
C GLY A 1 -10.09 -52.93 57.59
N GLY A 2 -9.57 -53.75 56.68
CA GLY A 2 -10.12 -54.11 55.37
C GLY A 2 -9.77 -52.97 54.40
N GLY A 3 -9.00 -53.11 53.32
CA GLY A 3 -8.27 -54.23 52.71
C GLY A 3 -6.97 -53.70 52.04
N SER A 4 -5.94 -54.54 51.87
CA SER A 4 -5.62 -55.29 50.63
C SER A 4 -4.78 -54.51 49.60
N ALA A 5 -3.50 -54.91 49.50
CA ALA A 5 -2.69 -55.34 48.33
C ALA A 5 -2.96 -54.66 46.95
N SER A 6 -2.01 -54.39 46.04
CA SER A 6 -0.73 -55.05 45.68
C SER A 6 -0.06 -54.31 44.50
N GLY A 7 1.27 -54.45 44.38
CA GLY A 7 2.05 -54.45 43.11
C GLY A 7 2.27 -53.08 42.47
N GLY A 8 3.43 -52.69 41.94
CA GLY A 8 4.61 -53.41 41.46
C GLY A 8 5.06 -52.71 40.17
N GLY A 9 6.36 -52.51 39.93
CA GLY A 9 6.86 -52.15 38.59
C GLY A 9 7.83 -50.98 38.51
N SER A 10 9.02 -51.29 38.03
CA SER A 10 10.22 -50.47 37.86
C SER A 10 10.17 -49.45 36.71
N ALA A 11 10.98 -48.39 36.89
CA ALA A 11 11.87 -47.69 35.95
C ALA A 11 11.48 -47.49 34.47
N SER A 12 11.55 -46.23 34.01
CA SER A 12 12.51 -45.71 32.99
C SER A 12 11.90 -44.57 32.15
N GLY A 13 12.76 -43.65 31.69
CA GLY A 13 12.46 -42.76 30.57
C GLY A 13 12.54 -41.28 30.92
N GLY A 14 13.66 -40.67 30.56
CA GLY A 14 13.90 -39.24 30.70
C GLY A 14 13.16 -38.39 29.66
N GLY A 15 13.23 -37.07 29.85
CA GLY A 15 12.68 -36.12 28.90
C GLY A 15 12.46 -34.74 29.52
N SER A 16 13.53 -34.08 29.94
CA SER A 16 13.50 -32.63 30.18
C SER A 16 13.25 -31.94 28.85
N ALA A 17 12.06 -31.39 28.65
CA ALA A 17 11.77 -30.45 27.58
C ALA A 17 11.64 -29.04 28.18
N SER A 18 12.75 -28.31 28.12
CA SER A 18 12.77 -26.86 28.27
C SER A 18 11.99 -26.23 27.11
N GLY A 19 10.73 -25.88 27.37
CA GLY A 19 9.92 -25.08 26.45
C GLY A 19 10.43 -23.64 26.45
N GLY A 20 11.40 -23.35 25.59
CA GLY A 20 11.71 -21.99 25.17
C GLY A 20 10.54 -21.44 24.38
N GLY A 21 9.70 -20.63 25.05
CA GLY A 21 8.65 -19.86 24.39
C GLY A 21 9.27 -18.79 23.50
N SER A 22 9.40 -19.08 22.21
CA SER A 22 9.51 -18.04 21.18
C SER A 22 8.21 -17.26 21.18
N ALA A 23 8.27 -16.02 21.69
CA ALA A 23 7.20 -15.05 21.50
C ALA A 23 7.13 -14.69 20.00
N SER A 24 6.25 -15.38 19.26
CA SER A 24 5.74 -14.85 18.01
C SER A 24 4.82 -13.68 18.36
N GLY A 25 5.25 -12.46 18.06
CA GLY A 25 4.44 -11.25 18.22
C GLY A 25 3.24 -11.26 17.29
N GLY A 26 2.22 -12.04 17.62
CA GLY A 26 0.88 -11.93 17.05
C GLY A 26 0.17 -10.75 17.69
N GLY A 27 0.40 -9.55 17.18
CA GLY A 27 -0.41 -8.39 17.53
C GLY A 27 -1.88 -8.68 17.18
N SER A 28 -2.79 -8.43 18.13
CA SER A 28 -4.22 -8.57 17.89
C SER A 28 -4.67 -7.64 16.74
N VAL A 29 -5.40 -8.19 15.78
CA VAL A 29 -6.02 -7.42 14.68
C VAL A 29 -7.15 -6.58 15.29
N SER A 30 -7.19 -5.29 14.97
CA SER A 30 -8.25 -4.39 15.45
C SER A 30 -9.47 -4.47 14.54
N HIS A 31 -10.67 -4.55 15.12
CA HIS A 31 -11.94 -4.48 14.40
C HIS A 31 -12.72 -3.26 14.88
N GLN A 32 -13.03 -2.35 13.96
CA GLN A 32 -13.67 -1.07 14.26
C GLN A 32 -14.96 -0.91 13.47
N ARG A 33 -15.78 0.02 13.94
CA ARG A 33 -16.87 0.60 13.19
C ARG A 33 -16.61 2.10 13.08
N GLU A 34 -16.92 2.69 11.92
CA GLU A 34 -16.86 4.14 11.74
C GLU A 34 -17.75 4.87 12.76
N GLN A 35 -17.52 6.18 12.91
CA GLN A 35 -18.28 7.07 13.78
C GLN A 35 -18.46 8.43 13.11
N GLU A 36 -19.71 8.81 12.84
CA GLU A 36 -20.05 10.14 12.33
C GLU A 36 -19.94 11.25 13.39
N PRO A 37 -19.59 12.49 13.00
CA PRO A 37 -19.19 12.90 11.65
C PRO A 37 -17.74 12.53 11.32
N ASN A 38 -17.48 12.03 10.12
CA ASN A 38 -16.11 11.76 9.63
C ASN A 38 -15.83 12.35 8.22
N ASN A 39 -16.67 13.29 7.79
CA ASN A 39 -16.71 13.82 6.42
C ASN A 39 -15.78 14.98 6.11
N GLY A 40 -14.91 15.36 7.04
CA GLY A 40 -13.92 16.42 6.85
C GLY A 40 -14.50 17.82 6.66
N VAL A 41 -15.78 18.05 6.97
CA VAL A 41 -16.38 19.41 6.97
C VAL A 41 -15.64 20.29 7.97
N GLN A 42 -15.32 19.74 9.14
CA GLN A 42 -14.35 20.29 10.08
C GLN A 42 -13.08 19.44 10.08
N ALA A 43 -11.95 20.05 10.47
CA ALA A 43 -10.66 19.35 10.52
C ALA A 43 -10.63 18.15 11.49
N ALA A 44 -11.56 18.09 12.45
CA ALA A 44 -11.68 17.01 13.42
C ALA A 44 -12.68 15.92 13.00
N ASP A 45 -13.45 16.13 11.92
CA ASP A 45 -14.44 15.18 11.41
C ASP A 45 -13.70 14.07 10.65
N VAL A 46 -13.01 13.22 11.42
CA VAL A 46 -12.23 12.07 10.96
C VAL A 46 -12.26 10.97 12.02
N ASN A 47 -12.07 9.72 11.61
CA ASN A 47 -11.91 8.59 12.54
C ASN A 47 -10.45 8.16 12.63
N ALA A 48 -9.98 7.74 13.81
CA ALA A 48 -8.68 7.07 13.93
C ALA A 48 -8.84 5.58 13.57
N LEU A 49 -8.01 5.08 12.66
CA LEU A 49 -7.99 3.67 12.25
C LEU A 49 -6.75 2.98 12.84
N ALA A 50 -6.98 2.00 13.70
CA ALA A 50 -5.97 1.13 14.25
C ALA A 50 -5.58 0.07 13.22
N ILE A 51 -4.29 -0.01 12.90
CA ILE A 51 -3.73 -0.93 11.91
C ILE A 51 -2.59 -1.77 12.54
N PRO A 52 -2.41 -3.04 12.15
CA PRO A 52 -3.25 -3.81 11.24
C PRO A 52 -4.64 -4.09 11.83
N GLY A 53 -5.66 -4.08 10.97
CA GLY A 53 -7.05 -4.07 11.41
C GLY A 53 -8.03 -3.88 10.26
N ASP A 54 -9.30 -3.77 10.60
CA ASP A 54 -10.35 -3.35 9.69
C ASP A 54 -11.38 -2.44 10.35
N VAL A 55 -12.08 -1.71 9.50
CA VAL A 55 -13.23 -0.89 9.87
C VAL A 55 -14.40 -1.22 8.94
N SER A 56 -15.59 -1.38 9.53
CA SER A 56 -16.85 -1.43 8.80
C SER A 56 -17.50 -0.05 8.78
N GLY A 57 -18.04 0.32 7.63
CA GLY A 57 -18.67 1.62 7.42
C GLY A 57 -19.80 1.59 6.41
N VAL A 58 -20.45 2.73 6.20
CA VAL A 58 -21.58 2.94 5.29
C VAL A 58 -21.52 4.37 4.75
N ILE A 59 -21.49 4.52 3.42
CA ILE A 59 -21.66 5.84 2.79
C ILE A 59 -23.11 6.28 2.95
N ASP A 60 -23.43 7.03 4.02
CA ASP A 60 -24.78 7.50 4.35
C ASP A 60 -24.71 8.81 5.16
N PRO A 61 -25.18 9.96 4.63
CA PRO A 61 -26.15 10.11 3.54
C PRO A 61 -25.58 10.03 2.12
N ALA A 62 -26.40 10.41 1.13
CA ALA A 62 -25.92 10.66 -0.23
C ALA A 62 -24.73 11.65 -0.23
N ASP A 63 -23.74 11.40 -1.09
CA ASP A 63 -22.46 12.14 -1.19
C ASP A 63 -21.52 12.04 0.01
N ASP A 64 -21.80 11.12 0.93
CA ASP A 64 -20.97 10.94 2.09
C ASP A 64 -19.53 10.52 1.73
N LEU A 65 -18.60 10.93 2.59
CA LEU A 65 -17.17 10.74 2.46
C LEU A 65 -16.64 10.32 3.82
N ASP A 66 -16.20 9.09 3.96
CA ASP A 66 -15.57 8.67 5.20
C ASP A 66 -14.07 8.97 5.17
N ILE A 67 -13.59 9.67 6.19
CA ILE A 67 -12.18 9.97 6.37
C ILE A 67 -11.64 9.28 7.62
N PHE A 68 -10.68 8.38 7.39
CA PHE A 68 -9.89 7.76 8.44
C PHE A 68 -8.48 8.36 8.50
N THR A 69 -7.87 8.30 9.68
CA THR A 69 -6.48 8.69 9.91
C THR A 69 -5.69 7.53 10.48
N VAL A 70 -4.47 7.36 9.96
CA VAL A 70 -3.54 6.30 10.34
C VAL A 70 -2.15 6.90 10.50
N GLN A 71 -1.32 6.27 11.32
CA GLN A 71 0.10 6.60 11.44
C GLN A 71 0.92 5.55 10.69
N LEU A 72 1.66 5.97 9.67
CA LEU A 72 2.57 5.09 8.92
C LEU A 72 4.03 5.43 9.24
N SER A 73 4.88 4.42 9.13
CA SER A 73 6.34 4.56 9.23
C SER A 73 6.97 4.44 7.85
N ALA A 74 7.90 5.33 7.52
CA ALA A 74 8.63 5.32 6.26
C ALA A 74 9.32 3.97 6.00
N GLY A 75 9.14 3.45 4.80
CA GLY A 75 9.71 2.18 4.36
C GLY A 75 8.89 0.94 4.70
N ASP A 76 7.76 1.07 5.40
CA ASP A 76 6.81 -0.02 5.57
C ASP A 76 5.95 -0.19 4.31
N THR A 77 5.57 -1.44 4.01
CA THR A 77 4.60 -1.75 2.96
C THR A 77 3.28 -2.20 3.58
N TRP A 78 2.17 -1.71 3.03
CA TRP A 78 0.81 -1.97 3.47
C TRP A 78 -0.05 -2.39 2.28
N GLN A 79 -1.05 -3.22 2.56
CA GLN A 79 -2.13 -3.55 1.65
C GLN A 79 -3.45 -3.06 2.25
N TRP A 80 -4.20 -2.33 1.43
CA TRP A 80 -5.50 -1.78 1.74
C TRP A 80 -6.54 -2.47 0.87
N GLN A 81 -7.53 -3.11 1.47
CA GLN A 81 -8.58 -3.82 0.77
C GLN A 81 -9.92 -3.21 1.13
N LEU A 82 -10.59 -2.60 0.15
CA LEU A 82 -11.93 -2.04 0.29
C LEU A 82 -12.91 -2.97 -0.44
N GLU A 83 -13.93 -3.42 0.28
CA GLU A 83 -14.95 -4.33 -0.22
C GLU A 83 -16.34 -3.77 0.12
N ALA A 84 -17.24 -3.75 -0.85
CA ALA A 84 -18.67 -3.62 -0.55
C ALA A 84 -19.14 -4.84 0.24
N ALA A 85 -20.19 -4.70 1.06
CA ALA A 85 -20.84 -5.86 1.64
C ALA A 85 -21.47 -6.76 0.57
N ASP A 86 -21.83 -7.99 0.94
CA ASP A 86 -22.45 -8.94 0.01
C ASP A 86 -23.79 -8.38 -0.52
N GLY A 87 -23.91 -8.25 -1.84
CA GLY A 87 -25.04 -7.58 -2.50
C GLY A 87 -25.07 -6.05 -2.36
N GLY A 88 -24.04 -5.44 -1.77
CA GLY A 88 -23.90 -4.00 -1.58
C GLY A 88 -23.76 -3.25 -2.90
N LEU A 89 -24.17 -1.98 -2.89
CA LEU A 89 -24.22 -1.10 -4.06
C LEU A 89 -23.02 -0.19 -4.21
N LEU A 90 -22.07 -0.22 -3.28
CA LEU A 90 -20.88 0.62 -3.33
C LEU A 90 -20.03 0.30 -4.57
N ALA A 91 -19.71 1.32 -5.36
CA ALA A 91 -18.60 1.31 -6.30
C ALA A 91 -17.43 2.03 -5.65
N GLY A 92 -16.56 1.29 -4.96
CA GLY A 92 -15.60 1.87 -4.02
C GLY A 92 -14.58 2.82 -4.67
N HIS A 93 -14.37 3.98 -4.06
CA HIS A 93 -13.24 4.87 -4.31
C HIS A 93 -12.40 4.98 -3.04
N LEU A 94 -11.24 4.34 -3.05
CA LEU A 94 -10.26 4.36 -1.96
C LEU A 94 -9.16 5.37 -2.30
N GLY A 95 -9.00 6.41 -1.47
CA GLY A 95 -7.89 7.35 -1.55
C GLY A 95 -6.95 7.22 -0.35
N ILE A 96 -5.64 7.38 -0.55
CA ILE A 96 -4.66 7.45 0.53
C ILE A 96 -3.75 8.64 0.28
N ALA A 97 -3.73 9.60 1.20
CA ALA A 97 -2.91 10.80 1.12
C ALA A 97 -2.12 10.99 2.41
N GLU A 98 -0.85 11.39 2.31
CA GLU A 98 -0.14 11.87 3.50
C GLU A 98 -0.75 13.20 3.92
N HIS A 99 -0.91 13.41 5.23
CA HIS A 99 -1.69 14.52 5.75
C HIS A 99 -1.13 15.89 5.35
N ALA A 100 0.20 16.04 5.30
CA ALA A 100 0.85 17.27 4.83
C ALA A 100 1.00 17.31 3.29
N ASN A 101 0.43 16.35 2.57
CA ASN A 101 0.47 16.19 1.11
C ASN A 101 1.90 16.26 0.54
N LYS A 102 2.88 15.75 1.29
CA LYS A 102 4.29 15.78 0.87
C LYS A 102 4.59 14.75 -0.21
N VAL A 103 3.90 13.62 -0.17
CA VAL A 103 4.11 12.49 -1.08
C VAL A 103 2.89 12.27 -1.96
N PRO A 104 3.03 11.57 -3.09
CA PRO A 104 1.93 11.36 -4.02
C PRO A 104 0.75 10.61 -3.40
N ASN A 105 -0.46 10.98 -3.82
CA ASN A 105 -1.68 10.28 -3.43
C ASN A 105 -1.81 8.96 -4.20
N LEU A 106 -2.41 7.96 -3.54
CA LEU A 106 -2.81 6.70 -4.15
C LEU A 106 -4.33 6.67 -4.26
N VAL A 107 -4.84 6.21 -5.41
CA VAL A 107 -6.28 6.11 -5.66
C VAL A 107 -6.59 4.77 -6.31
N ALA A 108 -7.54 4.06 -5.71
CA ALA A 108 -8.05 2.78 -6.14
C ALA A 108 -9.56 2.88 -6.37
N ARG A 109 -10.06 2.20 -7.40
CA ARG A 109 -11.48 2.23 -7.80
C ARG A 109 -11.99 0.81 -8.06
N ALA A 110 -13.21 0.53 -7.61
CA ALA A 110 -13.92 -0.71 -7.88
C ALA A 110 -15.19 -0.45 -8.72
N ALA A 111 -15.65 -1.48 -9.43
CA ALA A 111 -17.01 -1.50 -9.96
C ALA A 111 -18.04 -1.66 -8.80
N VAL A 112 -19.33 -1.48 -9.10
CA VAL A 112 -20.43 -1.68 -8.15
C VAL A 112 -20.37 -3.09 -7.55
N GLY A 113 -20.43 -3.18 -6.21
CA GLY A 113 -20.35 -4.43 -5.46
C GLY A 113 -18.97 -5.09 -5.49
N GLY A 114 -17.98 -4.43 -6.09
CA GLY A 114 -16.64 -4.96 -6.27
C GLY A 114 -15.72 -4.70 -5.07
N ALA A 115 -14.56 -5.37 -5.11
CA ALA A 115 -13.45 -5.12 -4.22
C ALA A 115 -12.31 -4.41 -4.96
N VAL A 116 -11.51 -3.65 -4.23
CA VAL A 116 -10.21 -3.16 -4.71
C VAL A 116 -9.14 -3.37 -3.66
N THR A 117 -7.96 -3.76 -4.12
CA THR A 117 -6.75 -3.87 -3.30
C THR A 117 -5.74 -2.83 -3.75
N GLN A 118 -5.25 -2.00 -2.84
CA GLN A 118 -4.21 -1.00 -3.08
C GLN A 118 -2.96 -1.34 -2.28
N GLU A 119 -1.82 -1.46 -2.96
CA GLU A 119 -0.52 -1.56 -2.28
C GLU A 119 0.03 -0.16 -1.99
N GLN A 120 0.73 -0.02 -0.87
CA GLN A 120 1.40 1.22 -0.49
C GLN A 120 2.73 0.93 0.21
N PHE A 121 3.82 1.41 -0.39
CA PHE A 121 5.09 1.67 0.27
C PHE A 121 5.04 3.09 0.86
N ALA A 122 5.16 3.20 2.18
CA ALA A 122 5.13 4.48 2.87
C ALA A 122 6.42 5.26 2.60
N LEU A 123 6.34 6.28 1.73
CA LEU A 123 7.47 7.13 1.37
C LEU A 123 7.93 8.04 2.52
N SER A 124 7.03 8.36 3.46
CA SER A 124 7.32 9.20 4.62
C SER A 124 6.65 8.66 5.88
N SER A 125 7.26 8.92 7.03
CA SER A 125 6.61 8.70 8.32
C SER A 125 5.67 9.85 8.59
N GLY A 126 4.45 9.57 9.03
CA GLY A 126 3.48 10.62 9.26
C GLY A 126 2.05 10.12 9.41
N ARG A 127 1.17 11.07 9.66
CA ARG A 127 -0.26 10.85 9.59
C ARG A 127 -0.66 10.77 8.11
N TYR A 128 -1.45 9.77 7.78
CA TYR A 128 -2.10 9.65 6.47
C TYR A 128 -3.61 9.72 6.67
N ASN A 129 -4.28 10.34 5.71
CA ASN A 129 -5.73 10.32 5.56
C ASN A 129 -6.09 9.22 4.55
N VAL A 130 -7.09 8.41 4.89
CA VAL A 130 -7.66 7.38 4.02
C VAL A 130 -9.11 7.74 3.77
N PHE A 131 -9.49 7.82 2.49
CA PHE A 131 -10.80 8.29 2.05
C PHE A 131 -11.58 7.13 1.46
N VAL A 132 -12.82 6.94 1.91
CA VAL A 132 -13.76 5.99 1.32
C VAL A 132 -15.01 6.75 0.88
N ARG A 133 -15.44 6.54 -0.37
CA ARG A 133 -16.69 7.08 -0.92
C ARG A 133 -17.10 6.28 -2.15
N ASP A 134 -18.27 6.56 -2.71
CA ASP A 134 -18.65 6.02 -4.01
C ASP A 134 -17.96 6.77 -5.16
N VAL A 135 -17.34 6.03 -6.09
CA VAL A 135 -16.63 6.58 -7.25
C VAL A 135 -17.55 7.44 -8.14
N ARG A 136 -18.85 7.15 -8.17
CA ARG A 136 -19.84 7.89 -8.96
C ARG A 136 -20.18 9.25 -8.36
N ASN A 137 -19.82 9.50 -7.10
CA ASN A 137 -19.93 10.82 -6.47
C ASN A 137 -18.68 11.69 -6.69
N VAL A 138 -17.63 11.15 -7.32
CA VAL A 138 -16.35 11.86 -7.52
C VAL A 138 -16.35 12.71 -8.79
N SER A 139 -17.01 12.22 -9.85
CA SER A 139 -17.15 12.95 -11.10
C SER A 139 -18.14 14.10 -10.95
N ALA A 140 -17.96 15.16 -11.73
CA ALA A 140 -18.96 16.22 -11.88
C ALA A 140 -19.86 15.93 -13.11
N PRO A 141 -21.20 15.95 -12.97
CA PRO A 141 -21.94 16.07 -11.71
C PRO A 141 -21.87 14.81 -10.85
N SER A 142 -21.98 14.97 -9.52
CA SER A 142 -22.16 13.82 -8.61
C SER A 142 -23.45 13.07 -8.95
N GLN A 143 -23.45 11.76 -8.74
CA GLN A 143 -24.66 10.94 -8.81
C GLN A 143 -25.46 10.92 -7.50
N HIS A 144 -25.00 11.60 -6.44
CA HIS A 144 -25.70 11.72 -5.16
C HIS A 144 -26.07 10.36 -4.55
N LEU A 145 -25.14 9.41 -4.61
CA LEU A 145 -25.34 8.05 -4.10
C LEU A 145 -24.94 7.92 -2.64
N GLY A 146 -25.67 7.09 -1.91
CA GLY A 146 -25.47 6.78 -0.50
C GLY A 146 -26.71 6.12 0.10
N GLY A 147 -26.62 5.74 1.36
CA GLY A 147 -27.68 5.06 2.12
C GLY A 147 -27.27 3.66 2.59
N PRO A 148 -28.18 2.94 3.27
CA PRO A 148 -27.85 1.71 4.00
C PRO A 148 -27.29 0.55 3.17
N ALA A 149 -27.40 0.60 1.84
CA ALA A 149 -26.88 -0.43 0.92
C ALA A 149 -25.47 -0.11 0.39
N TYR A 150 -24.84 0.98 0.84
CA TYR A 150 -23.47 1.37 0.49
C TYR A 150 -22.51 1.04 1.63
N ASP A 151 -22.80 -0.03 2.35
CA ASP A 151 -21.97 -0.57 3.41
C ASP A 151 -20.71 -1.24 2.86
N TYR A 152 -19.63 -1.14 3.62
CA TYR A 152 -18.32 -1.61 3.22
C TYR A 152 -17.48 -2.08 4.39
N ARG A 153 -16.39 -2.79 4.06
CA ARG A 153 -15.30 -3.10 4.97
C ARG A 153 -13.97 -2.67 4.35
N LEU A 154 -13.20 -1.90 5.09
CA LEU A 154 -11.81 -1.55 4.77
C LEU A 154 -10.88 -2.37 5.67
N THR A 155 -10.11 -3.27 5.07
CA THR A 155 -9.09 -4.09 5.77
C THR A 155 -7.69 -3.59 5.44
N VAL A 156 -6.84 -3.47 6.46
CA VAL A 156 -5.46 -2.98 6.33
C VAL A 156 -4.50 -3.98 6.96
N SER A 157 -3.56 -4.46 6.15
CA SER A 157 -2.55 -5.43 6.59
C SER A 157 -1.15 -4.98 6.23
N ARG A 158 -0.19 -5.24 7.12
CA ARG A 158 1.23 -5.00 6.84
C ARG A 158 1.74 -6.08 5.90
N GLN A 159 2.47 -5.67 4.88
CA GLN A 159 3.03 -6.57 3.88
C GLN A 159 4.54 -6.68 4.07
N ALA A 160 5.05 -7.91 4.14
CA ALA A 160 6.47 -8.19 4.11
C ALA A 160 6.93 -8.27 2.64
N LYS A 161 7.12 -7.11 2.00
CA LYS A 161 7.57 -7.02 0.61
C LYS A 161 9.06 -6.70 0.55
N THR A 162 9.86 -7.65 0.06
CA THR A 162 11.30 -7.45 -0.14
C THR A 162 11.55 -6.85 -1.52
N PRO A 163 12.22 -5.68 -1.63
CA PRO A 163 12.57 -5.13 -2.93
C PRO A 163 13.49 -6.06 -3.74
N SER A 164 13.26 -6.18 -5.04
CA SER A 164 14.13 -6.91 -5.96
C SER A 164 15.47 -6.20 -6.09
N VAL A 165 16.57 -6.87 -5.76
CA VAL A 165 17.91 -6.27 -5.80
C VAL A 165 18.41 -6.15 -7.24
N LEU A 166 18.91 -4.98 -7.61
CA LEU A 166 19.49 -4.65 -8.91
C LEU A 166 21.02 -4.55 -8.81
N THR A 167 21.71 -5.21 -9.74
CA THR A 167 23.13 -4.98 -10.01
C THR A 167 23.25 -3.91 -11.09
N LEU A 168 23.95 -2.81 -10.81
CA LEU A 168 24.08 -1.69 -11.76
C LEU A 168 25.26 -1.90 -12.74
N PRO A 169 25.11 -1.55 -14.03
CA PRO A 169 23.88 -1.04 -14.65
C PRO A 169 22.82 -2.14 -14.83
N ALA A 170 21.56 -1.79 -14.62
CA ALA A 170 20.43 -2.70 -14.73
C ALA A 170 19.52 -2.31 -15.90
N ASN A 171 19.08 -3.30 -16.68
CA ASN A 171 18.05 -3.17 -17.70
C ASN A 171 17.13 -4.38 -17.56
N LEU A 172 15.84 -4.16 -17.35
CA LEU A 172 14.87 -5.24 -17.23
C LEU A 172 13.53 -4.86 -17.84
N THR A 173 12.75 -5.88 -18.18
CA THR A 173 11.34 -5.77 -18.57
C THR A 173 10.50 -6.47 -17.51
N ALA A 174 9.42 -5.83 -17.07
CA ALA A 174 8.50 -6.38 -16.08
C ALA A 174 7.07 -5.87 -16.33
N THR A 175 6.13 -6.39 -15.54
CA THR A 175 4.71 -6.01 -15.60
C THR A 175 4.18 -5.85 -14.18
N LEU A 176 3.43 -4.78 -13.90
CA LEU A 176 2.74 -4.67 -12.61
C LEU A 176 1.62 -5.73 -12.52
N PRO A 177 1.47 -6.46 -11.40
CA PRO A 177 0.43 -7.48 -11.27
C PRO A 177 -1.01 -6.94 -11.36
N SER A 178 -1.21 -5.67 -11.01
CA SER A 178 -2.49 -4.96 -11.10
C SER A 178 -2.26 -3.45 -11.23
N ARG A 179 -3.32 -2.70 -11.56
CA ARG A 179 -3.29 -1.22 -11.70
C ARG A 179 -2.94 -0.49 -10.41
N THR A 180 -3.01 -1.16 -9.28
CA THR A 180 -2.87 -0.62 -7.93
C THR A 180 -1.73 -1.27 -7.15
N ALA A 181 -0.98 -2.17 -7.80
CA ALA A 181 0.24 -2.77 -7.28
C ALA A 181 1.42 -1.82 -7.43
N GLN A 182 2.44 -2.00 -6.60
CA GLN A 182 3.71 -1.30 -6.69
C GLN A 182 4.85 -2.31 -6.91
N ALA A 183 5.76 -2.01 -7.83
CA ALA A 183 7.02 -2.73 -7.94
C ALA A 183 8.08 -2.04 -7.07
N LEU A 184 8.81 -2.86 -6.29
CA LEU A 184 9.90 -2.39 -5.43
C LEU A 184 11.21 -2.97 -5.93
N TYR A 185 12.17 -2.10 -6.24
CA TYR A 185 13.53 -2.48 -6.57
C TYR A 185 14.51 -1.82 -5.60
N SER A 186 15.65 -2.45 -5.35
CA SER A 186 16.72 -1.84 -4.57
C SER A 186 18.05 -1.88 -5.28
N PHE A 187 18.90 -0.90 -5.03
CA PHE A 187 20.28 -0.87 -5.51
C PHE A 187 21.17 -0.20 -4.47
N THR A 188 22.48 -0.33 -4.63
CA THR A 188 23.46 0.33 -3.76
C THR A 188 24.42 1.18 -4.58
N THR A 189 24.87 2.28 -3.98
CA THR A 189 26.03 3.06 -4.42
C THR A 189 27.10 2.96 -3.34
N THR A 190 28.34 2.70 -3.72
CA THR A 190 29.46 2.58 -2.76
C THR A 190 30.22 3.89 -2.58
N THR A 191 30.02 4.84 -3.49
CA THR A 191 30.57 6.19 -3.45
C THR A 191 29.47 7.18 -3.85
N SER A 192 29.77 8.47 -3.80
CA SER A 192 28.86 9.44 -4.38
C SER A 192 28.89 9.31 -5.90
N SER A 193 27.75 8.97 -6.51
CA SER A 193 27.65 8.68 -7.95
C SER A 193 26.46 9.38 -8.56
N MET A 194 26.59 9.77 -9.83
CA MET A 194 25.46 10.21 -10.64
C MET A 194 24.63 8.99 -10.99
N VAL A 195 23.36 8.97 -10.58
CA VAL A 195 22.42 7.89 -10.87
C VAL A 195 21.34 8.38 -11.81
N VAL A 196 21.01 7.54 -12.79
CA VAL A 196 19.90 7.76 -13.72
C VAL A 196 18.96 6.56 -13.65
N ILE A 197 17.68 6.82 -13.41
CA ILE A 197 16.60 5.84 -13.30
C ILE A 197 15.54 6.26 -14.31
N SER A 198 15.32 5.47 -15.34
CA SER A 198 14.27 5.72 -16.31
C SER A 198 13.36 4.51 -16.46
N VAL A 199 12.07 4.80 -16.61
CA VAL A 199 11.06 3.81 -16.95
C VAL A 199 10.54 4.12 -18.34
N LYS A 200 10.39 3.09 -19.16
CA LYS A 200 9.69 3.18 -20.44
C LYS A 200 8.44 2.33 -20.40
N ALA A 201 7.31 2.97 -20.59
CA ALA A 201 6.01 2.34 -20.79
C ALA A 201 5.46 2.75 -22.15
N GLN A 202 5.28 4.05 -22.37
CA GLN A 202 4.74 4.59 -23.61
C GLN A 202 5.78 4.66 -24.72
N ASN A 203 7.08 4.79 -24.39
CA ASN A 203 8.14 4.85 -25.40
C ASN A 203 8.82 3.48 -25.68
N LYS A 204 8.32 2.37 -25.13
CA LYS A 204 8.80 1.03 -25.49
C LYS A 204 8.03 0.50 -26.71
N ALA A 205 8.51 -0.60 -27.31
CA ALA A 205 7.86 -1.24 -28.46
C ALA A 205 7.45 -2.69 -28.13
N PRO A 206 6.14 -3.03 -28.16
CA PRO A 206 4.99 -2.14 -28.28
C PRO A 206 4.78 -1.27 -27.02
N ALA A 207 4.22 -0.07 -27.18
CA ALA A 207 3.88 0.82 -26.07
C ALA A 207 2.85 0.15 -25.15
N SER A 208 2.96 0.39 -23.84
CA SER A 208 1.96 -0.02 -22.86
C SER A 208 1.05 1.14 -22.46
N ASP A 209 -0.07 0.81 -21.80
CA ASP A 209 -1.03 1.80 -21.25
C ASP A 209 -0.61 2.31 -19.87
N LEU A 210 0.48 1.80 -19.32
CA LEU A 210 1.00 2.17 -18.01
C LEU A 210 1.35 3.66 -18.03
N ASP A 211 0.74 4.40 -17.12
CA ASP A 211 1.12 5.76 -16.76
C ASP A 211 1.95 5.65 -15.49
N ALA A 212 3.28 5.62 -15.67
CA ALA A 212 4.21 5.18 -14.65
C ALA A 212 4.58 6.34 -13.74
N ARG A 213 4.51 6.13 -12.43
CA ARG A 213 5.07 7.07 -11.46
C ARG A 213 6.20 6.43 -10.67
N LEU A 214 7.34 7.10 -10.69
CA LEU A 214 8.61 6.66 -10.13
C LEU A 214 8.94 7.48 -8.90
N SER A 215 9.16 6.81 -7.77
CA SER A 215 9.67 7.44 -6.54
C SER A 215 10.99 6.82 -6.11
N LEU A 216 11.88 7.65 -5.55
CA LEU A 216 13.17 7.24 -5.01
C LEU A 216 13.20 7.47 -3.51
N PHE A 217 13.61 6.43 -2.78
CA PHE A 217 13.67 6.40 -1.32
C PHE A 217 15.06 5.98 -0.85
N ASP A 218 15.64 6.72 0.09
CA ASP A 218 16.86 6.34 0.80
C ASP A 218 16.51 5.38 1.93
N ALA A 219 16.92 4.11 1.79
CA ALA A 219 16.59 3.07 2.75
C ALA A 219 17.34 3.22 4.08
N ASN A 220 18.50 3.89 4.07
CA ASN A 220 19.35 4.10 5.23
C ASN A 220 18.79 5.26 6.06
N ALA A 221 18.52 6.39 5.41
CA ALA A 221 17.97 7.59 6.04
C ALA A 221 16.45 7.50 6.29
N LYS A 222 15.78 6.51 5.71
CA LYS A 222 14.32 6.37 5.69
C LYS A 222 13.63 7.63 5.14
N LEU A 223 14.15 8.12 4.03
CA LEU A 223 13.80 9.42 3.46
C LEU A 223 13.33 9.30 2.01
N TRP A 224 12.16 9.87 1.72
CA TRP A 224 11.74 10.15 0.35
C TRP A 224 12.60 11.25 -0.27
N LEU A 225 13.20 10.96 -1.43
CA LEU A 225 14.09 11.88 -2.12
C LEU A 225 13.39 12.62 -3.25
N LYS A 226 12.63 11.90 -4.08
CA LYS A 226 12.01 12.45 -5.28
C LYS A 226 10.89 11.55 -5.80
N THR A 227 9.91 12.16 -6.44
CA THR A 227 8.96 11.48 -7.33
C THR A 227 8.97 12.16 -8.69
N ASN A 228 8.77 11.38 -9.74
CA ASN A 228 8.48 11.87 -11.08
C ASN A 228 7.45 10.92 -11.75
N ASP A 229 6.43 11.46 -12.40
CA ASP A 229 5.42 10.73 -13.18
C ASP A 229 5.59 10.95 -14.69
N ASP A 230 5.97 12.17 -15.11
CA ASP A 230 6.28 12.45 -16.51
C ASP A 230 7.76 12.87 -16.71
N GLN A 231 8.45 12.38 -17.73
CA GLN A 231 9.78 12.92 -18.08
C GLN A 231 9.68 14.37 -18.61
N VAL A 232 8.60 14.68 -19.33
CA VAL A 232 8.27 16.05 -19.75
C VAL A 232 6.77 16.24 -19.54
N LEU A 233 6.40 17.21 -18.70
CA LEU A 233 5.01 17.52 -18.33
C LEU A 233 4.11 17.64 -19.57
N GLY A 234 3.02 16.88 -19.60
CA GLY A 234 2.05 16.90 -20.69
C GLY A 234 2.52 16.21 -21.98
N SER A 235 3.53 15.34 -21.89
CA SER A 235 3.99 14.50 -23.01
C SER A 235 3.90 13.01 -22.66
N ASN A 236 4.97 12.24 -22.87
CA ASN A 236 5.05 10.84 -22.48
C ASN A 236 5.00 10.67 -20.95
N SER A 237 4.19 9.72 -20.51
CA SER A 237 4.03 9.30 -19.11
C SER A 237 5.16 8.37 -18.64
N ASP A 238 6.37 8.59 -19.16
CA ASP A 238 7.55 7.80 -18.88
C ASP A 238 8.43 8.58 -17.91
N PRO A 239 8.60 8.17 -16.65
CA PRO A 239 9.32 8.97 -15.67
C PRO A 239 10.84 8.80 -15.74
N LEU A 240 11.53 9.89 -15.42
CA LEU A 240 12.98 9.97 -15.26
C LEU A 240 13.36 10.58 -13.90
N ILE A 241 14.20 9.90 -13.13
CA ILE A 241 14.91 10.48 -11.99
C ILE A 241 16.41 10.45 -12.30
N GLN A 242 17.05 11.61 -12.17
CA GLN A 242 18.50 11.76 -12.29
C GLN A 242 19.03 12.64 -11.16
N GLY A 243 20.20 12.30 -10.62
CA GLY A 243 20.86 13.09 -9.59
C GLY A 243 22.04 12.37 -8.96
N THR A 244 22.87 13.13 -8.26
CA THR A 244 23.98 12.58 -7.48
C THR A 244 23.45 12.03 -6.16
N LEU A 245 23.69 10.75 -5.91
CA LEU A 245 23.37 10.08 -4.66
C LEU A 245 24.66 9.84 -3.86
N PRO A 246 24.67 10.05 -2.54
CA PRO A 246 25.74 9.56 -1.66
C PRO A 246 25.88 8.03 -1.71
N ALA A 247 26.87 7.48 -1.00
CA ALA A 247 26.93 6.03 -0.77
C ALA A 247 25.73 5.59 0.10
N GLY A 248 25.00 4.56 -0.32
CA GLY A 248 23.82 4.10 0.40
C GLY A 248 23.04 3.00 -0.30
N THR A 249 21.96 2.56 0.34
CA THR A 249 20.97 1.66 -0.25
C THR A 249 19.73 2.47 -0.60
N TYR A 250 19.25 2.33 -1.83
CA TYR A 250 18.09 3.05 -2.33
C TYR A 250 17.01 2.08 -2.76
N VAL A 251 15.76 2.49 -2.60
CA VAL A 251 14.58 1.78 -3.07
C VAL A 251 13.91 2.61 -4.15
N ILE A 252 13.68 1.98 -5.29
CA ILE A 252 12.81 2.48 -6.36
C ILE A 252 11.41 1.94 -6.08
N VAL A 253 10.44 2.84 -6.03
CA VAL A 253 9.02 2.51 -5.96
C VAL A 253 8.40 2.93 -7.29
N LEU A 254 7.85 1.96 -8.01
CA LEU A 254 7.15 2.18 -9.27
C LEU A 254 5.69 1.80 -9.13
N ASP A 255 4.80 2.72 -9.47
CA ASP A 255 3.36 2.48 -9.50
C ASP A 255 2.71 3.03 -10.76
N ASN A 256 1.41 2.77 -10.90
CA ASN A 256 0.58 3.22 -12.02
C ASN A 256 -0.38 4.30 -11.53
N VAL A 257 -0.53 5.38 -12.31
CA VAL A 257 -1.51 6.43 -12.04
C VAL A 257 -2.73 6.38 -12.96
N SER A 258 -2.68 5.60 -14.05
CA SER A 258 -3.79 5.47 -15.00
C SER A 258 -4.84 4.45 -14.51
N PRO A 259 -6.06 4.87 -14.13
CA PRO A 259 -7.08 3.94 -13.63
C PRO A 259 -7.61 3.00 -14.74
N THR A 260 -7.32 3.28 -16.00
CA THR A 260 -7.81 2.55 -17.18
C THR A 260 -6.76 1.70 -17.86
N ALA A 261 -5.51 1.71 -17.40
CA ALA A 261 -4.41 0.95 -18.01
C ALA A 261 -4.73 -0.55 -18.11
N ALA A 262 -4.58 -1.14 -19.31
CA ALA A 262 -4.77 -2.57 -19.55
C ALA A 262 -3.43 -3.28 -19.70
N ASP A 263 -2.52 -2.76 -20.52
CA ASP A 263 -1.12 -3.19 -20.53
C ASP A 263 -0.31 -2.44 -19.46
N LEU A 264 0.18 -3.19 -18.47
CA LEU A 264 0.97 -2.69 -17.34
C LEU A 264 2.46 -3.02 -17.45
N SER A 265 2.92 -3.42 -18.63
CA SER A 265 4.33 -3.74 -18.87
C SER A 265 5.21 -2.49 -18.97
N TYR A 266 6.48 -2.62 -18.59
CA TYR A 266 7.47 -1.55 -18.64
C TYR A 266 8.89 -2.08 -18.79
N GLU A 267 9.79 -1.21 -19.24
CA GLU A 267 11.24 -1.38 -19.16
C GLU A 267 11.80 -0.46 -18.08
N LEU A 268 12.65 -0.97 -17.19
CA LEU A 268 13.36 -0.19 -16.18
C LEU A 268 14.86 -0.19 -16.52
N HIS A 269 15.43 1.01 -16.61
CA HIS A 269 16.85 1.23 -16.83
C HIS A 269 17.45 2.00 -15.64
N VAL A 270 18.52 1.45 -15.06
CA VAL A 270 19.22 2.09 -13.94
C VAL A 270 20.72 2.08 -14.19
N THR A 271 21.34 3.24 -14.19
CA THR A 271 22.79 3.40 -14.33
C THR A 271 23.37 4.24 -13.20
N SER A 272 24.66 4.02 -12.91
CA SER A 272 25.44 4.79 -11.95
C SER A 272 26.83 5.05 -12.54
N SER A 273 27.32 6.28 -12.44
CA SER A 273 28.65 6.71 -12.90
C SER A 273 29.36 7.61 -11.90
#